data_AF-A0A9W6AAV9-F1
#
_entry.id   AF-A0A9W6AAV9-F1
#
_cell.length_a   1.000
_cell.length_b   1.000
_cell.length_c   1.000
_cell.angle_alpha   90.00
_cell.angle_beta   90.00
_cell.angle_gamma   90.00
#
_symmetry.space_group_name_H-M   'P 1'
#
loop_
_entity.id
_entity.type
_entity.pdbx_description
1 polymer ?
#
loop_
_entity_poly.entity_id
_entity_poly.type
_entity_poly.pdbx_seq_one_letter_code
_entity_poly.pdbx_strand_id
1 'polypeptide(L)'
;MQVNSTARDRSPSVYSRSGNASPSRPSTPSSFECFLTLQGGRSSAVEALPSTIQQAKQKPLTESEEYQRAIFDASFLKAENEWLRRSRKSAAALHEGTVVPSAELLNLSANDIQEALTCFHIGFAAAEQLIHRFRNPAAAEVATTLQELIPAFEQCRRGLDSLRTAAANLGEGGRVFSTQIQKSNRSYADFFGINYDQSIAPAAGPRTRRTR
;
A
#
# COMPACT_ATOMS: atom_id res chain seq x y z
N MET A 1 19.19 61.30 16.53
CA MET A 1 19.81 59.96 16.42
C MET A 1 18.86 58.93 17.01
N GLN A 2 18.46 57.97 16.17
CA GLN A 2 18.18 56.54 16.44
C GLN A 2 17.19 56.15 17.58
N VAL A 3 15.99 55.61 17.30
CA VAL A 3 15.63 54.25 16.78
C VAL A 3 15.74 53.16 17.85
N ASN A 4 14.61 52.72 18.44
CA ASN A 4 13.94 51.43 18.14
C ASN A 4 13.08 50.90 19.32
N SER A 5 11.80 50.72 19.02
CA SER A 5 10.86 49.87 19.76
C SER A 5 11.10 48.39 19.41
N THR A 6 11.43 47.53 20.39
CA THR A 6 11.52 46.08 20.17
C THR A 6 10.26 45.35 20.62
N ALA A 7 9.50 44.92 19.61
CA ALA A 7 9.05 43.54 19.39
C ALA A 7 8.27 42.82 20.53
N ARG A 8 6.93 42.87 20.44
CA ARG A 8 6.06 41.76 20.83
C ARG A 8 5.52 41.08 19.57
N ASP A 9 5.53 39.75 19.62
CA ASP A 9 4.68 38.80 18.87
C ASP A 9 4.67 38.90 17.34
N ARG A 10 5.58 38.16 16.70
CA ARG A 10 5.40 37.74 15.30
C ARG A 10 4.78 36.34 15.27
N SER A 11 3.46 36.31 15.17
CA SER A 11 2.75 35.18 14.56
C SER A 11 3.16 35.07 13.08
N PRO A 12 3.36 33.87 12.52
CA PRO A 12 3.66 33.74 11.10
C PRO A 12 2.43 34.19 10.30
N SER A 13 2.63 35.22 9.48
CA SER A 13 1.65 35.70 8.52
C SER A 13 1.23 34.56 7.59
N VAL A 14 -0.06 34.23 7.61
CA VAL A 14 -0.74 33.31 6.67
C VAL A 14 -0.64 33.82 5.22
N TYR A 15 -0.25 35.08 5.03
CA TYR A 15 0.03 35.69 3.75
C TYR A 15 1.55 35.78 3.52
N SER A 16 2.20 34.62 3.50
CA SER A 16 3.52 34.55 2.85
C SER A 16 3.29 34.57 1.35
N ARG A 17 3.71 35.67 0.72
CA ARG A 17 3.57 35.96 -0.71
C ARG A 17 4.06 34.75 -1.52
N SER A 18 3.14 34.11 -2.25
CA SER A 18 3.41 33.03 -3.18
C SER A 18 4.51 33.46 -4.16
N GLY A 19 5.68 32.82 -4.06
CA GLY A 19 6.73 32.96 -5.06
C GLY A 19 6.21 32.40 -6.39
N ASN A 20 6.48 33.12 -7.47
CA ASN A 20 6.08 32.83 -8.86
C ASN A 20 5.84 31.32 -9.12
N ALA A 21 4.58 30.91 -9.02
CA ALA A 21 4.17 29.56 -9.36
C ALA A 21 4.35 29.40 -10.87
N SER A 22 5.24 28.49 -11.27
CA SER A 22 5.45 28.17 -12.67
C SER A 22 4.20 27.44 -13.20
N PRO A 23 3.76 27.67 -14.46
CA PRO A 23 2.64 26.92 -15.07
C PRO A 23 2.84 25.40 -15.03
N SER A 24 4.09 24.96 -14.90
CA SER A 24 4.52 23.56 -14.80
C SER A 24 4.60 23.02 -13.37
N ARG A 25 4.43 23.87 -12.34
CA ARG A 25 4.53 23.46 -10.93
C ARG A 25 3.73 24.44 -10.03
N PRO A 26 2.43 24.21 -9.85
CA PRO A 26 1.60 25.06 -9.00
C PRO A 26 1.92 24.86 -7.52
N SER A 27 1.64 25.89 -6.72
CA SER A 27 1.79 25.84 -5.26
C SER A 27 0.77 24.89 -4.64
N THR A 28 1.12 24.32 -3.48
CA THR A 28 0.26 23.42 -2.72
C THR A 28 -1.04 24.13 -2.33
N PRO A 29 -2.23 23.54 -2.60
CA PRO A 29 -3.51 24.17 -2.32
C PRO A 29 -3.73 24.32 -0.81
N SER A 30 -4.41 25.39 -0.41
CA SER A 30 -4.68 25.65 1.01
C SER A 30 -5.71 24.65 1.56
N SER A 31 -5.71 24.42 2.89
CA SER A 31 -6.69 23.57 3.56
C SER A 31 -8.14 24.03 3.30
N PHE A 32 -8.34 25.33 3.08
CA PHE A 32 -9.62 25.92 2.71
C PHE A 32 -10.04 25.57 1.28
N GLU A 33 -9.10 25.61 0.32
CA GLU A 33 -9.36 25.18 -1.06
C GLU A 33 -9.70 23.69 -1.09
N CYS A 34 -8.98 22.87 -0.33
CA CYS A 34 -9.25 21.44 -0.22
C CYS A 34 -10.64 21.17 0.39
N PHE A 35 -11.05 21.94 1.41
CA PHE A 35 -12.39 21.87 2.00
C PHE A 35 -13.50 22.19 0.98
N LEU A 36 -13.31 23.23 0.16
CA LEU A 36 -14.28 23.61 -0.89
C LEU A 36 -14.39 22.54 -1.99
N THR A 37 -13.29 21.88 -2.35
CA THR A 37 -13.30 20.78 -3.32
C THR A 37 -13.98 19.53 -2.74
N LEU A 38 -13.71 19.20 -1.47
CA LEU A 38 -14.30 18.05 -0.76
C LEU A 38 -15.80 18.19 -0.53
N GLN A 39 -16.33 19.40 -0.36
CA GLN A 39 -17.76 19.63 -0.30
C GLN A 39 -18.47 19.50 -1.66
N GLY A 40 -17.75 19.12 -2.72
CA GLY A 40 -18.33 18.88 -4.03
C GLY A 40 -18.90 20.18 -4.58
N GLY A 41 -18.04 21.13 -4.93
CA GLY A 41 -18.35 22.47 -5.46
C GLY A 41 -19.15 22.51 -6.77
N ARG A 42 -20.00 21.51 -7.02
CA ARG A 42 -21.01 21.38 -8.05
C ARG A 42 -22.36 21.11 -7.35
N SER A 43 -23.03 22.15 -6.84
CA SER A 43 -24.52 22.29 -6.87
C SER A 43 -25.05 23.26 -5.79
N SER A 44 -25.96 24.13 -6.25
CA SER A 44 -27.07 24.84 -5.56
C SER A 44 -26.86 25.65 -4.27
N ALA A 45 -25.84 25.42 -3.45
CA ALA A 45 -25.67 26.14 -2.18
C ALA A 45 -24.85 27.44 -2.34
N VAL A 46 -25.11 28.23 -3.39
CA VAL A 46 -24.46 29.55 -3.54
C VAL A 46 -24.82 30.43 -2.34
N GLU A 47 -26.06 30.37 -1.86
CA GLU A 47 -26.58 31.18 -0.75
C GLU A 47 -25.95 30.90 0.64
N ALA A 48 -25.34 29.72 0.83
CA ALA A 48 -24.68 29.35 2.10
C ALA A 48 -23.20 29.75 2.17
N LEU A 49 -22.64 30.27 1.07
CA LEU A 49 -21.25 30.74 1.03
C LEU A 49 -21.14 32.15 1.59
N PRO A 50 -20.03 32.50 2.27
CA PRO A 50 -19.72 33.88 2.64
C PRO A 50 -19.87 34.83 1.43
N SER A 51 -20.42 36.02 1.64
CA SER A 51 -20.79 36.98 0.57
C SER A 51 -19.65 37.31 -0.40
N THR A 52 -18.40 37.27 0.07
CA THR A 52 -17.20 37.42 -0.75
C THR A 52 -16.98 36.28 -1.75
N ILE A 53 -17.32 35.04 -1.39
CA ILE A 53 -17.20 33.86 -2.27
C ILE A 53 -18.38 33.80 -3.24
N GLN A 54 -19.57 34.24 -2.81
CA GLN A 54 -20.72 34.44 -3.71
C GLN A 54 -20.40 35.49 -4.79
N GLN A 55 -19.84 36.63 -4.38
CA GLN A 55 -19.41 37.68 -5.31
C GLN A 55 -18.29 37.20 -6.24
N ALA A 56 -17.33 36.41 -5.75
CA ALA A 56 -16.27 35.83 -6.58
C ALA A 56 -16.79 34.80 -7.60
N LYS A 57 -17.88 34.08 -7.29
CA LYS A 57 -18.54 33.17 -8.24
C LYS A 57 -19.45 33.89 -9.24
N GLN A 58 -20.01 35.04 -8.89
CA GLN A 58 -20.87 35.85 -9.77
C GLN A 58 -20.09 36.80 -10.67
N LYS A 59 -18.85 37.14 -10.32
CA LYS A 59 -17.99 37.94 -11.19
C LYS A 59 -17.60 37.11 -12.42
N PRO A 60 -17.87 37.58 -13.65
CA PRO A 60 -17.34 36.94 -14.84
C PRO A 60 -15.82 36.92 -14.72
N LEU A 61 -15.23 35.73 -14.87
CA LEU A 61 -13.79 35.55 -14.92
C LEU A 61 -13.28 36.29 -16.15
N THR A 62 -12.10 36.87 -16.04
CA THR A 62 -11.42 37.38 -17.24
C THR A 62 -10.99 36.20 -18.11
N GLU A 63 -10.94 36.37 -19.44
CA GLU A 63 -10.50 35.29 -20.37
C GLU A 63 -9.17 34.67 -19.95
N SER A 64 -8.26 35.47 -19.36
CA SER A 64 -6.99 35.00 -18.82
C SER A 64 -7.16 34.05 -17.62
N GLU A 65 -8.07 34.33 -16.70
CA GLU A 65 -8.36 33.48 -15.54
C GLU A 65 -9.08 32.20 -15.95
N GLU A 66 -10.02 32.28 -16.90
CA GLU A 66 -10.68 31.10 -17.48
C GLU A 66 -9.66 30.17 -18.15
N TYR A 67 -8.74 30.75 -18.94
CA TYR A 67 -7.66 30.01 -19.58
C TYR A 67 -6.71 29.37 -18.57
N GLN A 68 -6.31 30.09 -17.52
CA GLN A 68 -5.48 29.54 -16.43
C GLN A 68 -6.17 28.39 -15.70
N ARG A 69 -7.48 28.51 -15.44
CA ARG A 69 -8.27 27.46 -14.81
C ARG A 69 -8.40 26.23 -15.70
N ALA A 70 -8.62 26.41 -17.00
CA ALA A 70 -8.66 25.31 -17.95
C ALA A 70 -7.32 24.57 -18.03
N ILE A 71 -6.19 25.29 -18.02
CA ILE A 71 -4.85 24.68 -17.97
C ILE A 71 -4.67 23.88 -16.68
N PHE A 72 -5.09 24.42 -15.53
CA PHE A 72 -5.01 23.74 -14.25
C PHE A 72 -5.84 22.45 -14.26
N ASP A 73 -7.11 22.53 -14.64
CA ASP A 73 -8.02 21.38 -14.67
C ASP A 73 -7.50 20.29 -15.62
N ALA A 74 -7.00 20.67 -16.81
CA ALA A 74 -6.40 19.74 -17.75
C ALA A 74 -5.13 19.07 -17.19
N SER A 75 -4.28 19.83 -16.50
CA SER A 75 -3.04 19.32 -15.90
C SER A 75 -3.33 18.39 -14.72
N PHE A 76 -4.30 18.75 -13.87
CA PHE A 76 -4.80 17.93 -12.77
C PHE A 76 -5.33 16.59 -13.29
N LEU A 77 -6.27 16.62 -14.24
CA LEU A 77 -6.87 15.41 -14.81
C LEU A 77 -5.82 14.52 -15.48
N LYS A 78 -4.81 15.11 -16.12
CA LYS A 78 -3.70 14.37 -16.72
C LYS A 78 -2.88 13.63 -15.64
N ALA A 79 -2.50 14.33 -14.57
CA ALA A 79 -1.73 13.75 -13.47
C ALA A 79 -2.51 12.62 -12.76
N GLU A 80 -3.80 12.83 -12.52
CA GLU A 80 -4.68 11.84 -11.88
C GLU A 80 -4.84 10.59 -12.75
N ASN A 81 -5.12 10.78 -14.05
CA ASN A 81 -5.22 9.65 -14.99
C ASN A 81 -3.92 8.85 -15.08
N GLU A 82 -2.78 9.53 -15.09
CA GLU A 82 -1.47 8.87 -15.14
C GLU A 82 -1.21 8.06 -13.86
N TRP A 83 -1.47 8.64 -12.69
CA TRP A 83 -1.35 7.95 -11.41
C TRP A 83 -2.28 6.72 -11.32
N LEU A 84 -3.54 6.86 -11.75
CA LEU A 84 -4.50 5.74 -11.80
C LEU A 84 -4.04 4.64 -12.74
N ARG A 85 -3.56 4.97 -13.94
CA ARG A 85 -3.04 3.98 -14.91
C ARG A 85 -1.85 3.22 -14.36
N ARG A 86 -0.88 3.92 -13.75
CA ARG A 86 0.28 3.28 -13.12
C ARG A 86 -0.14 2.36 -11.98
N SER A 87 -1.04 2.82 -11.11
CA SER A 87 -1.53 2.03 -9.98
C SER A 87 -2.27 0.76 -10.43
N ARG A 88 -3.14 0.88 -11.44
CA ARG A 88 -3.84 -0.28 -12.04
C ARG A 88 -2.87 -1.24 -12.70
N LYS A 89 -1.87 -0.74 -13.44
CA LYS A 89 -0.84 -1.58 -14.08
C LYS A 89 -0.03 -2.35 -13.04
N SER A 90 0.37 -1.70 -11.95
CA SER A 90 1.08 -2.35 -10.84
C SER A 90 0.21 -3.38 -10.14
N ALA A 91 -1.08 -3.09 -9.91
CA ALA A 91 -2.02 -4.03 -9.31
C ALA A 91 -2.26 -5.26 -10.20
N ALA A 92 -2.44 -5.05 -11.51
CA ALA A 92 -2.56 -6.15 -12.47
C ALA A 92 -1.30 -7.01 -12.51
N ALA A 93 -0.11 -6.39 -12.53
CA ALA A 93 1.16 -7.11 -12.50
C ALA A 93 1.34 -7.93 -11.22
N LEU A 94 0.93 -7.42 -10.05
CA LEU A 94 0.94 -8.19 -8.81
C LEU A 94 -0.06 -9.36 -8.88
N HIS A 95 -1.28 -9.09 -9.33
CA HIS A 95 -2.35 -10.09 -9.35
C HIS A 95 -2.03 -11.23 -10.32
N GLU A 96 -1.81 -10.91 -11.60
CA GLU A 96 -1.55 -11.87 -12.66
C GLU A 96 -0.15 -12.48 -12.55
N GLY A 97 0.85 -11.68 -12.17
CA GLY A 97 2.25 -12.11 -12.15
C GLY A 97 2.69 -12.77 -10.85
N THR A 98 1.97 -12.60 -9.73
CA THR A 98 2.38 -13.15 -8.44
C THR A 98 1.25 -13.87 -7.71
N VAL A 99 0.09 -13.22 -7.53
CA VAL A 99 -0.99 -13.78 -6.70
C VAL A 99 -1.58 -15.03 -7.32
N VAL A 100 -1.96 -14.99 -8.60
CA VAL A 100 -2.57 -16.15 -9.30
C VAL A 100 -1.61 -17.36 -9.33
N PRO A 101 -0.36 -17.24 -9.81
CA PRO A 101 0.56 -18.37 -9.82
C PRO A 101 0.89 -18.91 -8.41
N SER A 102 0.99 -18.01 -7.42
CA SER A 102 1.24 -18.44 -6.04
C SER A 102 0.04 -19.15 -5.45
N ALA A 103 -1.19 -18.70 -5.73
CA ALA A 103 -2.41 -19.37 -5.29
C ALA A 103 -2.55 -20.77 -5.90
N GLU A 104 -2.24 -20.92 -7.19
CA GLU A 104 -2.19 -22.23 -7.85
C GLU A 104 -1.16 -23.15 -7.20
N LEU A 105 0.07 -22.65 -6.98
CA LEU A 105 1.14 -23.41 -6.34
C LEU A 105 0.78 -23.81 -4.91
N LEU A 106 0.16 -22.92 -4.12
CA LEU A 106 -0.32 -23.22 -2.77
C LEU A 106 -1.37 -24.33 -2.78
N ASN A 107 -2.32 -24.29 -3.73
CA ASN A 107 -3.36 -25.31 -3.83
C ASN A 107 -2.78 -26.68 -4.20
N LEU A 108 -1.88 -26.73 -5.19
CA LEU A 108 -1.17 -27.96 -5.56
C LEU A 108 -0.36 -28.52 -4.38
N SER A 109 0.37 -27.65 -3.68
CA SER A 109 1.19 -28.04 -2.52
C SER A 109 0.34 -28.56 -1.36
N ALA A 110 -0.83 -27.96 -1.12
CA ALA A 110 -1.76 -28.42 -0.10
C ALA A 110 -2.30 -29.82 -0.42
N ASN A 111 -2.63 -30.08 -1.69
CA ASN A 111 -3.05 -31.41 -2.14
C ASN A 111 -1.92 -32.44 -1.98
N ASP A 112 -0.69 -32.11 -2.37
CA ASP A 112 0.48 -33.00 -2.21
C ASP A 112 0.72 -33.38 -0.74
N ILE A 113 0.60 -32.40 0.17
CA ILE A 113 0.76 -32.64 1.60
C ILE A 113 -0.39 -33.50 2.12
N GLN A 114 -1.63 -33.24 1.70
CA GLN A 114 -2.80 -33.99 2.14
C GLN A 114 -2.76 -35.45 1.67
N GLU A 115 -2.34 -35.70 0.44
CA GLU A 115 -2.15 -37.05 -0.10
C GLU A 115 -1.06 -37.79 0.69
N ALA A 116 0.08 -37.15 0.92
CA ALA A 116 1.15 -37.72 1.73
C ALA A 116 0.70 -38.04 3.17
N LEU A 117 -0.05 -37.15 3.82
CA LEU A 117 -0.62 -37.37 5.14
C LEU A 117 -1.58 -38.57 5.16
N THR A 118 -2.38 -38.73 4.10
CA THR A 118 -3.28 -39.89 3.96
C THR A 118 -2.48 -41.19 3.87
N CYS A 119 -1.42 -41.21 3.07
CA CYS A 119 -0.50 -42.35 2.97
C CYS A 119 0.17 -42.67 4.31
N PHE A 120 0.61 -41.66 5.07
CA PHE A 120 1.12 -41.87 6.43
C PHE A 120 0.09 -42.49 7.35
N HIS A 121 -1.15 -41.97 7.35
CA HIS A 121 -2.22 -42.52 8.18
C HIS A 121 -2.48 -43.99 7.88
N ILE A 122 -2.55 -44.37 6.60
CA ILE A 122 -2.74 -45.76 6.18
C ILE A 122 -1.55 -46.62 6.63
N GLY A 123 -0.31 -46.17 6.37
CA GLY A 123 0.90 -46.92 6.74
C GLY A 123 1.05 -47.10 8.25
N PHE A 124 0.76 -46.07 9.05
CA PHE A 124 0.78 -46.17 10.51
C PHE A 124 -0.32 -47.09 11.04
N ALA A 125 -1.53 -47.02 10.50
CA ALA A 125 -2.62 -47.92 10.88
C ALA A 125 -2.30 -49.39 10.54
N ALA A 126 -1.68 -49.65 9.39
CA ALA A 126 -1.22 -50.98 9.00
C ALA A 126 -0.14 -51.50 9.96
N ALA A 127 0.85 -50.66 10.30
CA ALA A 127 1.89 -51.01 11.26
C ALA A 127 1.31 -51.29 12.66
N GLU A 128 0.34 -50.50 13.13
CA GLU A 128 -0.34 -50.70 14.41
C GLU A 128 -1.12 -52.03 14.45
N GLN A 129 -1.86 -52.35 13.39
CA GLN A 129 -2.54 -53.65 13.27
C GLN A 129 -1.58 -54.84 13.30
N LEU A 130 -0.41 -54.70 12.65
CA LEU A 130 0.64 -55.72 12.66
C LEU A 130 1.24 -55.91 14.05
N ILE A 131 1.53 -54.82 14.77
CA ILE A 131 2.03 -54.85 16.15
C ILE A 131 1.01 -55.52 17.08
N HIS A 132 -0.29 -55.24 16.90
CA HIS A 132 -1.33 -55.88 17.70
C HIS A 132 -1.51 -57.37 17.41
N ARG A 133 -1.36 -57.79 16.14
CA ARG A 133 -1.43 -59.22 15.75
C ARG A 133 -0.20 -60.02 16.17
N PHE A 134 0.99 -59.42 16.16
CA PHE A 134 2.24 -60.12 16.39
C PHE A 134 2.98 -59.55 17.61
N ARG A 135 2.95 -60.29 18.73
CA ARG A 135 3.63 -59.92 19.98
C ARG A 135 5.18 -59.99 19.95
N ASN A 136 5.84 -60.37 18.82
CA ASN A 136 7.29 -60.24 18.46
C ASN A 136 7.64 -61.04 17.16
N PRO A 137 8.74 -60.77 16.44
CA PRO A 137 9.08 -59.57 15.67
C PRO A 137 8.81 -59.77 14.16
N ALA A 138 7.88 -58.99 13.57
CA ALA A 138 7.63 -58.95 12.12
C ALA A 138 8.50 -57.87 11.43
N ALA A 139 9.82 -57.93 11.64
CA ALA A 139 10.75 -56.89 11.16
C ALA A 139 10.67 -56.67 9.63
N ALA A 140 10.38 -57.72 8.86
CA ALA A 140 10.25 -57.63 7.40
C ALA A 140 8.97 -56.87 6.98
N GLU A 141 7.83 -57.10 7.63
CA GLU A 141 6.57 -56.44 7.26
C GLU A 141 6.57 -54.95 7.65
N VAL A 142 7.22 -54.63 8.78
CA VAL A 142 7.49 -53.24 9.20
C VAL A 142 8.46 -52.56 8.24
N ALA A 143 9.49 -53.27 7.75
CA ALA A 143 10.41 -52.74 6.76
C ALA A 143 9.70 -52.41 5.44
N THR A 144 8.78 -53.27 4.97
CA THR A 144 7.98 -53.01 3.76
C THR A 144 7.07 -51.79 3.94
N THR A 145 6.36 -51.68 5.07
CA THR A 145 5.51 -50.52 5.34
C THR A 145 6.33 -49.23 5.45
N LEU A 146 7.50 -49.25 6.10
CA LEU A 146 8.39 -48.09 6.12
C LEU A 146 8.87 -47.70 4.71
N GLN A 147 9.13 -48.68 3.84
CA GLN A 147 9.56 -48.44 2.48
C GLN A 147 8.46 -47.81 1.62
N GLU A 148 7.20 -48.18 1.85
CA GLU A 148 6.02 -47.56 1.23
C GLU A 148 5.76 -46.12 1.71
N LEU A 149 6.25 -45.74 2.90
CA LEU A 149 6.14 -44.36 3.39
C LEU A 149 7.19 -43.41 2.80
N ILE A 150 8.30 -43.91 2.25
CA ILE A 150 9.37 -43.07 1.70
C ILE A 150 8.86 -42.13 0.59
N PRO A 151 8.09 -42.59 -0.41
CA PRO A 151 7.50 -41.71 -1.43
C PRO A 151 6.58 -40.63 -0.83
N ALA A 152 5.80 -40.98 0.20
CA ALA A 152 4.93 -40.03 0.90
C ALA A 152 5.74 -38.96 1.65
N PHE A 153 6.86 -39.32 2.29
CA PHE A 153 7.80 -38.36 2.88
C PHE A 153 8.36 -37.40 1.84
N GLU A 154 8.80 -37.90 0.70
CA GLU A 154 9.31 -37.04 -0.38
C GLU A 154 8.21 -36.16 -1.01
N GLN A 155 6.97 -36.64 -1.08
CA GLN A 155 5.85 -35.83 -1.57
C GLN A 155 5.49 -34.70 -0.58
N CYS A 156 5.39 -35.01 0.71
CA CYS A 156 5.16 -34.00 1.75
C CYS A 156 6.28 -32.95 1.78
N ARG A 157 7.55 -33.40 1.70
CA ARG A 157 8.71 -32.50 1.66
C ARG A 157 8.65 -31.54 0.46
N ARG A 158 8.36 -32.06 -0.73
CA ARG A 158 8.21 -31.24 -1.94
C ARG A 158 7.05 -30.25 -1.82
N GLY A 159 5.90 -30.67 -1.29
CA GLY A 159 4.78 -29.77 -1.03
C GLY A 159 5.16 -28.64 -0.07
N LEU A 160 5.87 -28.94 1.02
CA LEU A 160 6.35 -27.91 1.96
C LEU A 160 7.36 -26.94 1.32
N ASP A 161 8.27 -27.43 0.48
CA ASP A 161 9.24 -26.58 -0.23
C ASP A 161 8.54 -25.68 -1.27
N SER A 162 7.51 -26.18 -1.94
CA SER A 162 6.65 -25.40 -2.83
C SER A 162 5.86 -24.32 -2.08
N LEU A 163 5.31 -24.63 -0.88
CA LEU A 163 4.67 -23.62 -0.02
C LEU A 163 5.62 -22.49 0.37
N ARG A 164 6.88 -22.83 0.74
CA ARG A 164 7.91 -21.83 1.07
C ARG A 164 8.23 -20.95 -0.14
N THR A 165 8.32 -21.55 -1.32
CA THR A 165 8.57 -20.83 -2.58
C THR A 165 7.41 -19.88 -2.91
N ALA A 166 6.17 -20.34 -2.79
CA ALA A 166 4.99 -19.50 -2.98
C ALA A 166 4.97 -18.30 -2.00
N ALA A 167 5.30 -18.54 -0.73
CA ALA A 167 5.39 -17.49 0.27
C ALA A 167 6.49 -16.45 -0.05
N ALA A 168 7.67 -16.90 -0.49
CA ALA A 168 8.75 -16.01 -0.92
C ALA A 168 8.35 -15.16 -2.13
N ASN A 169 7.69 -15.76 -3.12
CA ASN A 169 7.20 -15.07 -4.31
C ASN A 169 6.16 -14.00 -3.96
N LEU A 170 5.19 -14.32 -3.08
CA LEU A 170 4.22 -13.35 -2.59
C LEU A 170 4.88 -12.19 -1.84
N GLY A 171 5.89 -12.47 -1.01
CA GLY A 171 6.66 -11.46 -0.31
C GLY A 171 7.38 -10.51 -1.25
N GLU A 172 8.07 -11.04 -2.26
CA GLU A 172 8.79 -10.24 -3.24
C GLU A 172 7.84 -9.44 -4.15
N GLY A 173 6.78 -10.07 -4.65
CA GLY A 173 5.76 -9.37 -5.45
C GLY A 173 5.11 -8.23 -4.68
N GLY A 174 4.76 -8.45 -3.40
CA GLY A 174 4.24 -7.41 -2.51
C GLY A 174 5.22 -6.25 -2.31
N ARG A 175 6.53 -6.53 -2.17
CA ARG A 175 7.58 -5.53 -2.06
C ARG A 175 7.74 -4.71 -3.34
N VAL A 176 7.74 -5.36 -4.50
CA VAL A 176 7.81 -4.72 -5.81
C VAL A 176 6.61 -3.81 -6.04
N PHE A 177 5.39 -4.32 -5.78
CA PHE A 177 4.16 -3.54 -5.87
C PHE A 177 4.21 -2.31 -4.96
N SER A 178 4.58 -2.50 -3.68
CA SER A 178 4.69 -1.40 -2.71
C SER A 178 5.66 -0.32 -3.18
N THR A 179 6.82 -0.73 -3.72
CA THR A 179 7.81 0.20 -4.27
C THR A 179 7.26 0.98 -5.47
N GLN A 180 6.54 0.31 -6.37
CA GLN A 180 5.92 0.95 -7.53
C GLN A 180 4.83 1.96 -7.13
N ILE A 181 3.97 1.61 -6.18
CA ILE A 181 2.95 2.51 -5.65
C ILE A 181 3.59 3.70 -4.93
N GLN A 182 4.62 3.50 -4.12
CA GLN A 182 5.34 4.60 -3.49
C GLN A 182 5.95 5.56 -4.51
N LYS A 183 6.58 5.03 -5.57
CA LYS A 183 7.12 5.84 -6.67
C LYS A 183 6.01 6.60 -7.40
N SER A 184 4.86 5.96 -7.64
CA SER A 184 3.69 6.59 -8.27
C SER A 184 3.13 7.72 -7.40
N ASN A 185 2.96 7.47 -6.10
CA ASN A 185 2.47 8.45 -5.13
C ASN A 185 3.42 9.64 -4.99
N ARG A 186 4.73 9.40 -4.97
CA ARG A 186 5.74 10.47 -4.93
C ARG A 186 5.68 11.32 -6.21
N SER A 187 5.62 10.70 -7.38
CA SER A 187 5.46 11.41 -8.66
C SER A 187 4.18 12.26 -8.70
N TYR A 188 3.09 11.78 -8.08
CA TYR A 188 1.84 12.53 -7.98
C TYR A 188 1.95 13.69 -6.98
N ALA A 189 2.61 13.48 -5.84
CA ALA A 189 2.88 14.53 -4.85
C ALA A 189 3.80 15.63 -5.40
N ASP A 190 4.84 15.26 -6.16
CA ASP A 190 5.79 16.18 -6.78
C ASP A 190 5.10 17.14 -7.77
N PHE A 191 4.05 16.69 -8.45
CA PHE A 191 3.20 17.50 -9.34
C PHE A 191 2.50 18.64 -8.58
N PHE A 192 2.06 18.39 -7.35
CA PHE A 192 1.47 19.41 -6.46
C PHE A 192 2.49 20.14 -5.57
N GLY A 193 3.79 19.87 -5.75
CA GLY A 193 4.84 20.43 -4.90
C GLY A 193 4.76 19.99 -3.43
N ILE A 194 4.10 18.86 -3.15
CA ILE A 194 3.96 18.34 -1.79
C ILE A 194 5.24 17.57 -1.43
N ASN A 195 6.08 18.17 -0.58
CA ASN A 195 7.19 17.46 0.05
C ASN A 195 6.73 16.87 1.38
N TYR A 196 6.63 15.55 1.45
CA TYR A 196 6.53 14.85 2.73
C TYR A 196 7.92 14.82 3.35
N ASP A 197 8.27 15.86 4.11
CA ASP A 197 9.46 15.81 4.95
C ASP A 197 9.41 14.54 5.82
N GLN A 198 10.39 13.66 5.65
CA GLN A 198 10.56 12.43 6.43
C GLN A 198 10.95 12.71 7.90
N SER A 199 10.89 13.98 8.35
CA SER A 199 11.42 14.44 9.65
C SER A 199 10.41 14.41 10.79
N ILE A 200 9.14 14.09 10.56
CA ILE A 200 8.17 13.87 11.66
C ILE A 200 8.21 12.40 12.10
N ALA A 201 9.40 11.91 12.44
CA ALA A 201 9.50 10.90 13.49
C ALA A 201 9.22 11.65 14.81
N PRO A 202 8.33 11.16 15.70
CA PRO A 202 8.15 11.81 16.99
C PRO A 202 9.52 11.79 17.68
N ALA A 203 10.07 12.97 17.93
CA ALA A 203 11.29 13.13 18.70
C ALA A 203 11.08 12.39 20.02
N ALA A 204 11.80 11.29 20.21
CA ALA A 204 11.98 10.65 21.49
C ALA A 204 12.76 11.62 22.37
N GLY A 205 12.07 12.60 22.93
CA GLY A 205 12.61 13.52 23.92
C GLY A 205 12.90 12.74 25.22
N PRO A 206 14.01 13.02 25.90
CA PRO A 206 14.38 12.33 27.12
C PRO A 206 13.34 12.61 28.21
N ARG A 207 12.66 11.57 28.68
CA ARG A 207 11.79 11.60 29.86
C ARG A 207 12.64 11.91 31.11
N THR A 208 12.72 13.17 31.50
CA THR A 208 13.22 13.57 32.81
C THR A 208 12.15 13.26 33.86
N ARG A 209 12.37 12.18 34.59
CA ARG A 209 11.57 11.76 35.76
C ARG A 209 11.88 12.70 36.92
N ARG A 210 11.04 13.70 37.16
CA ARG A 210 11.02 14.46 38.44
C ARG A 210 10.39 13.55 39.50
N THR A 211 11.20 13.02 40.40
CA THR A 211 10.73 12.47 41.68
C THR A 211 10.47 13.62 42.65
N ARG A 212 9.28 13.61 43.25
CA ARG A 212 8.97 14.35 44.48
C ARG A 212 9.49 13.56 45.67
#